data_AF-A0A916H8J8-F1
#
_entry.id   AF-A0A916H8J8-F1
#
_cell.length_a   1.000
_cell.length_b   1.000
_cell.length_c   1.000
_cell.angle_alpha   90.00
_cell.angle_beta   90.00
_cell.angle_gamma   90.00
#
_symmetry.space_group_name_H-M   'P 1'
#
loop_
_entity.id
_entity.type
_entity.pdbx_description
1 polymer ?
#
loop_
_entity_poly.entity_id
_entity_poly.type
_entity_poly.pdbx_seq_one_letter_code
_entity_poly.pdbx_strand_id
1 'polypeptide(L)' 'MSTHYPKRTSRIKRKRSIGFRARMKTTNGRKMINRKRRAGRSLNTADK' A
#
# COMPACT_ATOMS: atom_id res chain seq x y z
N MET A 1 8.44 21.12 -16.28
CA MET A 1 9.48 20.64 -15.34
C MET A 1 9.27 19.14 -15.09
N SER A 2 9.83 18.26 -15.94
CA SER A 2 9.81 16.81 -15.67
C SER A 2 11.04 16.44 -14.86
N THR A 3 10.88 16.22 -13.57
CA THR A 3 11.96 15.77 -12.69
C THR A 3 12.44 14.39 -13.15
N HIS A 4 13.69 14.34 -13.62
CA HIS A 4 14.42 13.17 -14.09
C HIS A 4 14.80 12.28 -12.89
N TYR A 5 13.82 11.67 -12.24
CA TYR A 5 14.08 10.60 -11.27
C TYR A 5 13.69 9.27 -11.87
N PRO A 6 14.56 8.25 -11.79
CA PRO A 6 14.24 6.94 -12.31
C PRO A 6 13.07 6.36 -11.52
N LYS A 7 11.90 6.28 -12.15
CA LYS A 7 10.69 5.64 -11.59
C LYS A 7 10.86 4.12 -11.63
N ARG A 8 11.83 3.57 -10.88
CA ARG A 8 12.04 2.11 -10.78
C ARG A 8 10.87 1.49 -10.02
N THR A 9 9.80 1.13 -10.72
CA THR A 9 8.58 0.54 -10.14
C THR A 9 8.73 -0.97 -9.98
N SER A 10 9.55 -1.41 -9.02
CA SER A 10 9.57 -2.84 -8.65
C SER A 10 8.26 -3.21 -7.94
N ARG A 11 7.44 -4.02 -8.60
CA ARG A 11 6.18 -4.56 -8.04
C ARG A 11 6.44 -5.36 -6.75
N ILE A 12 7.54 -6.10 -6.70
CA ILE A 12 7.96 -6.86 -5.51
C ILE A 12 8.24 -5.92 -4.33
N LYS A 13 9.04 -4.85 -4.55
CA LYS A 13 9.34 -3.87 -3.48
C LYS A 13 8.07 -3.17 -3.01
N ARG A 14 7.17 -2.82 -3.93
CA ARG A 14 5.87 -2.19 -3.61
C ARG A 14 4.99 -3.11 -2.76
N LYS A 15 4.85 -4.40 -3.11
CA LYS A 15 4.07 -5.36 -2.32
C LYS A 15 4.67 -5.56 -0.92
N ARG A 16 5.99 -5.63 -0.80
CA ARG A 16 6.68 -5.76 0.50
C ARG A 16 6.51 -4.53 1.39
N SER A 17 6.49 -3.32 0.83
CA SER A 17 6.40 -2.08 1.61
C SER A 17 4.97 -1.69 1.97
N ILE A 18 4.02 -1.79 1.04
CA ILE A 18 2.65 -1.27 1.21
C ILE A 18 1.54 -2.30 0.99
N GLY A 19 1.88 -3.57 0.74
CA GLY A 19 0.92 -4.66 0.55
C GLY A 19 0.09 -5.00 1.78
N PHE A 20 -0.93 -5.84 1.60
CA PHE A 20 -1.87 -6.20 2.65
C PHE A 20 -1.17 -6.80 3.89
N ARG A 21 -0.24 -7.74 3.68
CA ARG A 21 0.53 -8.38 4.76
C ARG A 21 1.35 -7.37 5.56
N ALA A 22 1.98 -6.40 4.88
CA ALA A 22 2.76 -5.34 5.53
C ALA A 22 1.89 -4.45 6.42
N ARG A 23 0.65 -4.15 5.99
CA ARG A 23 -0.34 -3.41 6.78
C ARG A 23 -0.89 -4.21 7.95
N MET A 24 -1.08 -5.51 7.79
CA MET A 24 -1.61 -6.37 8.86
C MET A 24 -0.58 -6.64 9.97
N LYS A 25 0.73 -6.47 9.72
CA LYS A 25 1.79 -6.66 10.72
C LYS A 25 1.69 -5.67 11.89
N THR A 26 1.36 -4.41 11.63
CA THR A 26 1.39 -3.34 12.65
C THR A 26 -0.01 -2.91 13.10
N THR A 27 -0.12 -2.43 14.34
CA THR A 27 -1.39 -1.90 14.87
C THR A 27 -1.90 -0.72 14.05
N ASN A 28 -1.01 0.21 13.65
CA ASN A 28 -1.38 1.37 12.84
C ASN A 28 -1.82 0.97 11.42
N GLY A 29 -1.21 -0.06 10.83
CA GLY A 29 -1.64 -0.58 9.54
C GLY A 29 -3.04 -1.21 9.60
N ARG A 30 -3.36 -1.96 10.67
CA ARG A 30 -4.71 -2.47 10.92
C ARG A 30 -5.74 -1.34 11.09
N LYS A 31 -5.41 -0.28 11.84
CA LYS A 31 -6.25 0.92 11.99
C LYS A 31 -6.53 1.60 10.63
N MET A 32 -5.52 1.74 9.78
CA MET A 32 -5.67 2.31 8.44
C MET A 32 -6.62 1.47 7.57
N ILE A 33 -6.47 0.14 7.57
CA ILE A 33 -7.35 -0.76 6.82
C ILE A 33 -8.79 -0.62 7.31
N ASN A 34 -9.02 -0.57 8.61
CA ASN A 34 -10.37 -0.41 9.17
C ASN A 34 -11.00 0.94 8.77
N ARG A 35 -10.21 2.03 8.70
CA ARG A 35 -10.68 3.31 8.18
C ARG A 35 -11.10 3.23 6.71
N LYS A 36 -10.30 2.55 5.87
CA LYS A 36 -10.63 2.32 4.45
C LYS A 36 -11.89 1.47 4.28
N ARG A 37 -12.06 0.42 5.11
CA ARG A 37 -13.27 -0.41 5.15
C ARG A 37 -14.52 0.41 5.46
N ARG A 38 -14.46 1.27 6.49
CA ARG A 38 -15.57 2.16 6.86
C ARG A 38 -15.98 3.09 5.72
N ALA A 39 -15.02 3.53 4.91
CA ALA A 39 -15.27 4.37 3.75
C ALA A 39 -15.61 3.59 2.46
N GLY A 40 -15.78 2.26 2.52
CA GLY A 40 -16.04 1.43 1.35
C GLY A 40 -14.89 1.34 0.33
N ARG A 41 -13.66 1.70 0.72
CA ARG A 41 -12.51 1.75 -0.20
C ARG A 41 -11.86 0.38 -0.38
N SER A 42 -11.39 0.10 -1.61
CA SER A 42 -10.62 -1.11 -1.90
C SER A 42 -9.32 -1.15 -1.09
N LEU A 43 -9.07 -2.30 -0.44
CA LEU A 43 -7.96 -2.50 0.48
C LEU A 43 -6.71 -3.02 -0.21
N ASN A 44 -6.91 -3.73 -1.32
CA ASN A 44 -5.87 -4.49 -1.99
C ASN A 44 -5.39 -3.81 -3.27
N THR A 45 -4.89 -2.58 -3.14
CA THR A 45 -4.37 -1.82 -4.29
C THR A 45 -2.95 -2.22 -4.68
N ALA A 46 -2.29 -3.03 -3.84
CA ALA A 46 -0.88 -3.39 -3.97
C ALA A 46 -0.64 -4.84 -4.41
N ASP A 47 -1.62 -5.73 -4.24
CA ASP A 47 -1.60 -7.10 -4.81
C ASP A 47 -2.46 -7.25 -6.08
N LYS A 48 -3.03 -6.15 -6.60
CA LYS A 48 -3.56 -6.07 -7.97
C LYS A 48 -2.45 -5.83 -8.98
#